data_AF-A0A1G6TPV1-F1
#
_entry.id   AF-A0A1G6TPV1-F1
#
_cell.length_a   1.000
_cell.length_b   1.000
_cell.length_c   1.000
_cell.angle_alpha   90.00
_cell.angle_beta   90.00
_cell.angle_gamma   90.00
#
_symmetry.space_group_name_H-M   'P 1'
#
loop_
_entity.id
_entity.type
_entity.pdbx_description
1 polymer ?
#
loop_
_entity_poly.entity_id
_entity_poly.type
_entity_poly.pdbx_seq_one_letter_code
_entity_poly.pdbx_strand_id
1 'polypeptide(L)' 'MRDPFEITFQSLARIERKLDLIMQHLEINDDVPPEHDRMVEIRSLIRHGRKIEAIKLYRQITRATLLDAKEAVELIEAGL' A
#
# COMPACT_ATOMS: atom_id res chain seq x y z
N MET A 1 31.95 13.50 13.57
CA MET A 1 30.81 14.00 12.76
C MET A 1 29.73 12.94 12.90
N ARG A 2 28.64 13.19 13.65
CA ARG A 2 27.53 12.22 13.78
C ARG A 2 26.70 12.28 12.50
N ASP A 3 26.33 11.12 11.98
CA ASP A 3 25.56 11.01 10.74
C ASP A 3 24.15 11.63 10.96
N PRO A 4 23.72 12.60 10.14
CA PRO A 4 22.41 13.24 10.27
C PRO A 4 21.24 12.25 10.23
N PHE A 5 21.40 11.09 9.59
CA PHE A 5 20.34 10.09 9.47
C PHE A 5 20.13 9.27 10.75
N GLU A 6 21.13 9.16 11.62
CA GLU A 6 21.08 8.33 12.85
C GLU A 6 20.11 8.88 13.91
N ILE A 7 19.94 10.21 13.96
CA ILE A 7 19.02 10.90 14.89
C ILE A 7 17.55 10.68 14.47
N THR A 8 17.29 10.54 13.17
CA THR A 8 15.96 10.35 12.60
C THR A 8 15.39 8.98 12.94
N PHE A 9 16.21 7.93 12.93
CA PHE A 9 15.78 6.56 13.24
C PHE A 9 15.36 6.36 14.70
N GLN A 10 16.03 7.04 15.66
CA GLN A 10 15.63 6.96 17.07
C GLN A 10 14.26 7.60 17.33
N SER A 11 13.99 8.70 16.63
CA SER A 11 12.71 9.40 16.70
C SER A 11 11.59 8.56 16.06
N LEU A 12 11.87 7.94 14.92
CA LEU A 12 10.95 7.04 14.23
C LEU A 12 10.61 5.82 15.09
N ALA A 13 11.62 5.13 15.64
CA ALA A 13 11.42 3.96 16.49
C ALA A 13 10.60 4.28 17.76
N ARG A 14 10.69 5.50 18.28
CA ARG A 14 9.85 5.95 19.40
C ARG A 14 8.41 6.19 18.99
N ILE A 15 8.19 6.67 17.77
CA ILE A 15 6.85 6.90 17.22
C ILE A 15 6.18 5.56 16.93
N GLU A 16 6.86 4.63 16.26
CA GLU A 16 6.37 3.28 15.99
C GLU A 16 5.92 2.59 17.29
N ARG A 17 6.78 2.56 18.32
CA ARG A 17 6.42 1.99 19.63
C ARG A 17 5.17 2.62 20.26
N LYS A 18 4.97 3.93 20.12
CA LYS A 18 3.78 4.59 20.66
C LYS A 18 2.53 4.25 19.86
N LEU A 19 2.64 4.12 18.54
CA LEU A 19 1.54 3.73 17.67
C LEU A 19 1.10 2.30 17.99
N ASP A 20 2.03 1.36 18.17
CA ASP A 20 1.72 -0.01 18.55
C ASP A 20 0.92 -0.07 19.87
N LEU A 21 1.37 0.69 20.88
CA LEU A 21 0.67 0.75 22.18
C LEU A 21 -0.74 1.35 22.06
N ILE A 22 -0.93 2.35 21.19
CA ILE A 22 -2.24 2.97 20.95
C ILE A 22 -3.15 2.00 20.20
N MET A 23 -2.65 1.35 19.14
CA MET A 23 -3.40 0.35 18.37
C MET A 23 -3.85 -0.81 19.27
N GLN A 24 -2.96 -1.29 20.13
CA GLN A 24 -3.28 -2.32 21.12
C GLN A 24 -4.36 -1.86 22.11
N HIS A 25 -4.25 -0.64 22.64
CA HIS A 25 -5.23 -0.10 23.59
C HIS A 25 -6.62 0.08 22.97
N LEU A 26 -6.67 0.41 21.69
CA LEU A 26 -7.90 0.64 20.93
C LEU A 26 -8.46 -0.64 20.27
N GLU A 27 -7.81 -1.79 20.46
CA GLU A 27 -8.15 -3.07 19.80
C GLU A 27 -8.23 -2.94 18.27
N ILE A 28 -7.37 -2.10 17.69
CA ILE A 28 -7.24 -1.94 16.24
C ILE A 28 -6.31 -3.02 15.73
N ASN A 29 -6.88 -3.99 15.01
CA ASN A 29 -6.08 -4.96 14.26
C ASN A 29 -5.64 -4.31 12.95
N ASP A 30 -4.33 -4.25 12.71
CA ASP A 30 -3.76 -3.86 11.41
C ASP A 30 -3.83 -5.04 10.42
N ASP A 31 -5.03 -5.60 10.27
CA ASP A 31 -5.33 -6.66 9.29
C ASP A 31 -5.46 -6.09 7.87
N VAL A 32 -5.14 -4.80 7.69
CA VAL A 32 -5.00 -4.20 6.38
C VAL A 32 -3.74 -4.80 5.77
N PRO A 33 -3.83 -5.65 4.72
CA PRO A 33 -2.62 -6.07 4.02
C PRO A 33 -1.88 -4.79 3.64
N PRO A 34 -0.57 -4.69 3.93
CA PRO A 34 0.22 -3.52 3.61
C PRO A 34 -0.15 -3.02 2.22
N GLU A 35 -0.33 -1.72 2.00
CA GLU A 35 -0.72 -1.22 0.66
C GLU A 35 0.24 -1.72 -0.45
N HIS A 36 1.48 -2.03 -0.06
CA HIS A 36 2.45 -2.75 -0.89
C HIS A 36 1.95 -4.10 -1.40
N ASP A 37 1.32 -4.93 -0.57
CA ASP A 37 0.79 -6.25 -0.95
C ASP A 37 -0.32 -6.13 -1.98
N ARG A 38 -1.22 -5.15 -1.81
CA ARG A 38 -2.32 -4.96 -2.74
C ARG A 38 -1.86 -4.49 -4.12
N MET A 39 -0.83 -3.65 -4.19
CA MET A 39 -0.25 -3.25 -5.47
C MET A 39 0.56 -4.38 -6.13
N VAL A 40 1.20 -5.24 -5.33
CA VAL A 40 1.81 -6.49 -5.82
C VAL A 40 0.75 -7.42 -6.42
N GLU A 41 -0.41 -7.54 -5.76
CA GLU A 41 -1.53 -8.32 -6.26
C GLU A 41 -2.09 -7.78 -7.59
N ILE A 42 -2.27 -6.45 -7.70
CA ILE A 42 -2.68 -5.81 -8.96
C ILE A 42 -1.71 -6.14 -10.10
N ARG A 43 -0.39 -6.01 -9.87
CA ARG A 43 0.63 -6.37 -10.87
C ARG A 43 0.59 -7.86 -11.23
N SER A 44 0.36 -8.73 -10.25
CA SER A 44 0.20 -10.16 -10.48
C SER A 44 -1.02 -10.44 -11.35
N LEU A 45 -2.18 -9.84 -11.06
CA LEU A 45 -3.39 -9.97 -11.85
C LEU A 45 -3.17 -9.55 -13.32
N ILE A 46 -2.48 -8.44 -13.54
CA ILE A 46 -2.13 -7.96 -14.89
C ILE A 46 -1.24 -8.99 -15.62
N ARG A 47 -0.17 -9.48 -14.99
CA ARG A 47 0.73 -10.48 -15.59
C ARG A 47 0.04 -11.78 -15.99
N HIS A 48 -1.04 -12.15 -15.30
CA HIS A 48 -1.84 -13.34 -15.61
C HIS A 48 -3.00 -13.05 -16.58
N GLY A 49 -3.06 -11.86 -17.19
CA GLY A 49 -4.13 -11.46 -18.11
C GLY A 49 -5.48 -11.19 -17.44
N ARG A 50 -5.54 -11.14 -16.11
CA ARG A 50 -6.78 -10.92 -15.33
C ARG A 50 -7.05 -9.42 -15.12
N LYS A 51 -7.12 -8.67 -16.22
CA LYS A 51 -7.19 -7.20 -16.20
C LYS A 51 -8.45 -6.63 -15.53
N ILE A 52 -9.61 -7.29 -15.70
CA ILE A 52 -10.86 -6.85 -15.06
C ILE A 52 -10.77 -6.95 -13.53
N GLU A 53 -10.16 -8.02 -13.00
CA GLU A 53 -9.93 -8.18 -11.57
C GLU A 53 -8.96 -7.13 -11.03
N ALA A 54 -7.89 -6.81 -11.78
CA ALA A 54 -6.96 -5.75 -11.43
C ALA A 54 -7.66 -4.38 -11.33
N ILE A 55 -8.52 -4.04 -12.28
CA ILE A 55 -9.31 -2.80 -12.27
C ILE A 55 -10.27 -2.77 -11.08
N LYS A 56 -10.95 -3.89 -10.80
CA LYS A 56 -11.85 -4.01 -9.66
C LYS A 56 -11.10 -3.78 -8.34
N LEU A 57 -9.94 -4.41 -8.17
CA LEU A 57 -9.12 -4.27 -6.98
C LEU A 57 -8.58 -2.84 -6.82
N TYR A 58 -8.08 -2.23 -7.90
CA TYR A 58 -7.62 -0.84 -7.92
C TYR A 58 -8.72 0.12 -7.44
N ARG A 59 -9.97 -0.04 -7.92
CA ARG A 59 -11.13 0.75 -7.49
C ARG A 59 -11.48 0.56 -6.02
N GLN A 60 -11.39 -0.67 -5.51
CA GLN A 60 -11.71 -0.95 -4.11
C GLN A 60 -10.74 -0.24 -3.16
N ILE A 61 -9.47 -0.15 -3.55
CA ILE A 61 -8.41 0.49 -2.75
C ILE A 61 -8.49 2.01 -2.86
N THR A 62 -8.54 2.53 -4.08
CA THR A 62 -8.40 3.97 -4.34
C THR A 62 -9.71 4.73 -4.37
N ARG A 63 -10.86 4.01 -4.39
CA ARG A 63 -12.19 4.56 -4.64
C ARG A 63 -12.31 5.33 -5.96
N ALA A 64 -11.39 5.08 -6.89
CA ALA A 64 -11.39 5.69 -8.21
C ALA A 64 -12.64 5.35 -9.03
N THR A 65 -12.95 6.23 -9.99
CA THR A 65 -13.98 5.93 -10.99
C THR A 65 -13.54 4.75 -11.86
N LEU A 66 -14.48 4.19 -12.62
CA LEU A 66 -14.16 3.07 -13.50
C LEU A 66 -13.17 3.48 -14.60
N LEU A 67 -13.29 4.70 -15.12
CA LEU A 67 -12.40 5.22 -16.14
C LEU A 67 -10.99 5.38 -15.59
N ASP A 68 -10.83 6.10 -14.49
CA ASP A 68 -9.52 6.36 -13.88
C ASP A 68 -8.81 5.06 -13.48
N ALA A 69 -9.56 4.08 -12.94
CA ALA A 69 -8.98 2.80 -12.56
C ALA A 69 -8.54 1.96 -13.76
N LYS A 70 -9.28 2.02 -14.88
CA LYS A 70 -8.87 1.36 -16.12
C LYS A 70 -7.57 1.98 -16.63
N GLU A 71 -7.51 3.30 -16.71
CA GLU A 71 -6.33 4.03 -17.19
C GLU A 71 -5.11 3.77 -16.31
N ALA A 72 -5.27 3.79 -14.98
CA ALA A 72 -4.20 3.48 -14.06
C ALA A 72 -3.66 2.04 -14.24
N VAL A 73 -4.55 1.07 -14.42
CA VAL A 73 -4.16 -0.34 -14.68
C VAL A 73 -3.46 -0.48 -16.03
N GLU A 74 -3.88 0.26 -17.05
CA GLU A 74 -3.20 0.31 -18.35
C GLU A 74 -1.80 0.93 -18.28
N LEU A 75 -1.61 1.98 -17.48
CA LEU A 75 -0.29 2.56 -17.24
C LEU A 75 0.63 1.60 -16.48
N ILE A 76 0.09 0.87 -15.49
CA ILE A 76 0.85 -0.16 -14.78
C ILE A 76 1.24 -1.29 -15.74
N GLU A 77 0.30 -1.76 -16.57
CA GLU A 77 0.54 -2.78 -17.60
C GLU A 77 1.62 -2.37 -18.60
N ALA A 78 1.64 -1.10 -19.02
CA ALA A 78 2.66 -0.57 -19.92
C ALA A 78 4.07 -0.50 -19.30
N GLY A 79 4.16 -0.49 -17.96
CA GLY A 79 5.43 -0.44 -17.21
C GLY A 79 5.89 -1.79 -16.62
N LEU A 80 5.16 -2.88 -16.88
CA LEU A 80 5.45 -4.24 -16.39
C LEU A 80 6.38 -5.02 -17.33
#